data_AF-A0A7V5EK69-F1
#
_entry.id   AF-A0A7V5EK69-F1
#
_cell.length_a   1.000
_cell.length_b   1.000
_cell.length_c   1.000
_cell.angle_alpha   90.00
_cell.angle_beta   90.00
_cell.angle_gamma   90.00
#
_symmetry.space_group_name_H-M   'P 1'
#
loop_
_entity.id
_entity.type
_entity.pdbx_description
1 polymer ?
#
loop_
_entity_poly.entity_id
_entity_poly.type
_entity_poly.pdbx_seq_one_letter_code
_entity_poly.pdbx_strand_id
1 'polypeptide(L)'
;MTKLRRNHEKASGGLAIKTGLFLTLMGLLYGAFQFFEKGAPKKPESRVVINVPSDDDEPSSPGGDLLLPSVKHGELVSHEYYTLSYDEKNEQAEWVTYFISKKRLNNKKADRTDWFEKDPLVKSGSATFKDYKGSGYDKGHLAPAADMAFSEKAMEDCFYMSNMSPQVHSFNGGIWRELEELARDWGRMNNKLYVVTGPIFKDNLGTIGRANKVTVPGYYYKVLLDIEGPEKKGIGFIIPNAVSNQPLTAYVKTIDEVEEMTGIDFFPVLDDDLEEKLESHVNLAKWKFNQNLYKVRTEKWNIR
;
A
#
# COMPACT_ATOMS: atom_id res chain seq x y z
N MET A 1 64.59 35.77 69.67
CA MET A 1 63.32 36.26 70.26
C MET A 1 62.24 36.12 69.19
N THR A 2 61.46 35.03 69.18
CA THR A 2 60.17 34.81 69.87
C THR A 2 58.95 35.33 69.09
N LYS A 3 58.19 34.39 68.48
CA LYS A 3 56.71 34.29 68.30
C LYS A 3 55.99 35.41 67.49
N LEU A 4 54.88 35.20 66.77
CA LEU A 4 53.80 34.21 66.82
C LEU A 4 52.98 34.23 65.49
N ARG A 5 52.28 33.11 65.24
CA ARG A 5 51.35 32.75 64.14
C ARG A 5 50.27 33.79 63.77
N ARG A 6 49.82 33.72 62.51
CA ARG A 6 48.39 33.87 62.16
C ARG A 6 47.99 32.96 60.98
N ASN A 7 46.79 32.40 61.11
CA ASN A 7 46.23 31.28 60.38
C ASN A 7 45.83 31.61 58.93
N HIS A 8 45.99 30.62 58.04
CA HIS A 8 45.22 30.51 56.80
C HIS A 8 43.92 29.74 57.10
N GLU A 9 42.77 30.42 57.04
CA GLU A 9 41.49 29.74 56.88
C GLU A 9 41.26 29.43 55.39
N LYS A 10 41.16 28.14 55.07
CA LYS A 10 40.55 27.66 53.83
C LYS A 10 39.04 27.57 54.08
N ALA A 11 38.26 28.42 53.42
CA ALA A 11 36.82 28.21 53.30
C ALA A 11 36.55 27.15 52.22
N SER A 12 36.27 25.93 52.67
CA SER A 12 35.77 24.81 51.86
C SER A 12 34.28 25.00 51.54
N GLY A 13 33.98 25.72 50.46
CA GLY A 13 32.62 25.86 49.93
C GLY A 13 32.57 25.40 48.49
N GLY A 14 32.55 24.09 48.24
CA GLY A 14 32.55 23.61 46.84
C GLY A 14 32.28 22.13 46.58
N LEU A 15 32.11 21.30 47.61
CA LEU A 15 31.88 19.87 47.40
C LEU A 15 30.42 19.45 47.60
N ALA A 16 29.72 20.00 48.61
CA ALA A 16 28.34 19.60 48.93
C ALA A 16 27.29 20.05 47.90
N ILE A 17 27.48 21.22 47.26
CA ILE A 17 26.54 21.73 46.25
C ILE A 17 26.69 20.98 44.92
N LYS A 18 27.89 20.49 44.59
CA LYS A 18 28.16 19.75 43.35
C LYS A 18 27.74 18.28 43.44
N THR A 19 27.83 17.64 44.60
CA THR A 19 27.33 16.26 44.80
C THR A 19 25.80 16.20 44.88
N GLY A 20 25.16 17.20 45.51
CA GLY A 20 23.70 17.29 45.55
C GLY A 20 23.05 17.47 44.17
N LEU A 21 23.65 18.30 43.32
CA LEU A 21 23.18 18.53 41.94
C LEU A 21 23.40 17.31 41.03
N PHE A 22 24.48 16.56 41.24
CA PHE A 22 24.79 15.36 40.46
C PHE A 22 23.86 14.18 40.81
N LEU A 23 23.52 14.01 42.09
CA LEU A 23 22.58 12.97 42.54
C LEU A 23 21.14 13.26 42.12
N THR A 24 20.72 14.53 42.07
CA THR A 24 19.40 14.92 41.54
C THR A 24 19.33 14.76 40.03
N LEU A 25 20.40 15.08 39.28
CA LEU A 25 20.45 14.81 37.83
C LEU A 25 20.44 13.31 37.51
N MET A 26 21.17 12.48 38.28
CA MET A 26 21.14 11.02 38.12
C MET A 26 19.77 10.43 38.50
N GLY A 27 19.10 10.95 39.53
CA GLY A 27 17.75 10.54 39.89
C GLY A 27 16.72 10.89 38.81
N LEU A 28 16.84 12.07 38.19
CA LEU A 28 16.00 12.49 37.06
C LEU A 28 16.27 11.68 35.79
N LEU A 29 17.54 11.37 35.50
CA LEU A 29 17.91 10.51 34.36
C LEU A 29 17.47 9.06 34.58
N TYR A 30 17.59 8.52 35.80
CA TYR A 30 17.10 7.19 36.15
C TYR A 30 15.56 7.12 36.10
N GLY A 31 14.88 8.15 36.60
CA GLY A 31 13.42 8.27 36.51
C GLY A 31 12.93 8.38 35.07
N ALA A 32 13.62 9.16 34.22
CA ALA A 32 13.32 9.27 32.80
C ALA A 32 13.59 7.96 32.04
N PHE A 33 14.68 7.24 32.37
CA PHE A 33 14.99 5.92 31.81
C PHE A 33 13.92 4.88 32.17
N GLN A 34 13.49 4.83 33.44
CA GLN A 34 12.42 3.94 33.91
C GLN A 34 11.05 4.29 33.30
N PHE A 35 10.79 5.56 33.01
CA PHE A 35 9.56 6.00 32.33
C PHE A 35 9.58 5.66 30.83
N PHE A 36 10.75 5.72 30.18
CA PHE A 36 10.94 5.31 28.79
C PHE A 36 10.86 3.79 28.60
N GLU A 37 11.37 2.99 29.54
CA GLU A 37 11.24 1.52 29.49
C GLU A 37 9.80 1.03 29.74
N LYS A 38 9.00 1.74 30.55
CA LYS A 38 7.62 1.34 30.86
C LYS A 38 6.56 1.90 29.91
N GLY A 39 6.90 2.90 29.10
CA GLY A 39 5.98 3.61 28.19
C GLY A 39 6.23 3.39 26.70
N ALA A 40 7.30 2.69 26.30
CA ALA A 40 7.50 2.33 24.89
C ALA A 40 6.52 1.22 24.48
N PRO A 41 5.76 1.36 23.39
CA PRO A 41 4.99 0.25 22.84
C PRO A 41 5.97 -0.88 22.48
N LYS A 42 5.74 -2.06 23.04
CA LYS A 42 6.53 -3.25 22.70
C LYS A 42 6.23 -3.63 21.26
N LYS A 43 7.27 -3.68 20.42
CA LYS A 43 7.20 -4.31 19.09
C LYS A 43 6.68 -5.74 19.29
N PRO A 44 5.68 -6.20 18.51
CA PRO A 44 5.23 -7.58 18.63
C PRO A 44 6.41 -8.52 18.35
N GLU A 45 6.70 -9.39 19.32
CA GLU A 45 7.67 -10.48 19.13
C GLU A 45 7.07 -11.46 18.13
N SER A 46 7.66 -11.53 16.93
CA SER A 46 7.33 -12.55 15.94
C SER A 46 7.74 -13.91 16.49
N ARG A 47 6.80 -14.66 17.06
CA ARG A 47 6.96 -16.10 17.22
C ARG A 47 6.90 -16.71 15.82
N VAL A 48 8.03 -17.27 15.38
CA VAL A 48 8.04 -18.16 14.21
C VAL A 48 7.26 -19.41 14.60
N VAL A 49 5.97 -19.41 14.29
CA VAL A 49 5.17 -20.62 14.21
C VAL A 49 5.46 -21.20 12.83
N ILE A 50 6.23 -22.29 12.78
CA ILE A 50 6.34 -23.10 11.57
C ILE A 50 4.99 -23.78 11.40
N ASN A 51 4.05 -23.11 10.74
CA ASN A 51 2.84 -23.73 10.26
C ASN A 51 3.25 -24.58 9.06
N VAL A 52 3.20 -25.90 9.22
CA VAL A 52 3.15 -26.81 8.08
C VAL A 52 1.84 -26.49 7.36
N PRO A 53 1.85 -26.02 6.10
CA PRO A 53 0.63 -25.65 5.40
C PRO A 53 -0.28 -26.87 5.36
N SER A 54 -1.51 -26.68 5.83
CA SER A 54 -2.58 -27.63 5.59
C SER A 54 -3.03 -27.48 4.14
N ASP A 55 -3.54 -28.54 3.52
CA ASP A 55 -4.10 -28.51 2.15
C ASP A 55 -5.26 -27.49 1.97
N ASP A 56 -5.65 -26.78 3.04
CA ASP A 56 -6.64 -25.72 3.10
C ASP A 56 -6.07 -24.28 3.00
N ASP A 57 -4.75 -24.07 3.00
CA ASP A 57 -4.16 -22.73 2.99
C ASP A 57 -4.09 -22.16 1.56
N GLU A 58 -4.90 -21.12 1.26
CA GLU A 58 -4.79 -20.39 0.00
C GLU A 58 -3.37 -19.84 -0.15
N PRO A 59 -2.78 -19.86 -1.36
CA PRO A 59 -1.41 -19.41 -1.56
C PRO A 59 -1.26 -17.98 -1.04
N SER A 60 -0.13 -17.69 -0.39
CA SER A 60 0.12 -16.39 0.22
C SER A 60 0.06 -15.28 -0.83
N SER A 61 0.79 -15.42 -1.93
CA SER A 61 0.77 -14.51 -3.09
C SER A 61 0.26 -15.26 -4.34
N PRO A 62 -0.22 -14.57 -5.40
CA PRO A 62 -0.31 -15.20 -6.72
C PRO A 62 1.02 -15.78 -7.22
N GLY A 63 2.15 -15.48 -6.54
CA GLY A 63 3.50 -15.99 -6.78
C GLY A 63 3.74 -17.47 -6.47
N GLY A 64 2.90 -18.35 -7.03
CA GLY A 64 3.33 -19.64 -7.54
C GLY A 64 3.22 -19.60 -9.07
N ASP A 65 4.20 -18.99 -9.73
CA ASP A 65 4.49 -18.99 -11.18
C ASP A 65 3.38 -18.74 -12.22
N LEU A 66 2.14 -18.40 -11.85
CA LEU A 66 1.02 -18.51 -12.79
C LEU A 66 0.35 -17.22 -13.27
N LEU A 67 0.63 -16.01 -12.77
CA LEU A 67 0.08 -14.75 -13.34
C LEU A 67 0.89 -13.48 -12.97
N LEU A 68 2.21 -13.48 -13.18
CA LEU A 68 2.99 -12.24 -13.06
C LEU A 68 2.94 -11.45 -14.38
N PRO A 69 2.58 -10.16 -14.37
CA PRO A 69 2.73 -9.31 -15.54
C PRO A 69 4.19 -9.19 -15.98
N SER A 70 4.39 -8.87 -17.24
CA SER A 70 5.70 -8.48 -17.78
C SER A 70 6.27 -7.26 -17.04
N VAL A 71 7.59 -7.25 -16.87
CA VAL A 71 8.33 -6.14 -16.24
C VAL A 71 8.96 -5.28 -17.32
N LYS A 72 8.77 -3.96 -17.24
CA LYS A 72 9.33 -3.02 -18.22
C LYS A 72 10.62 -2.39 -17.76
N HIS A 73 10.53 -1.65 -16.66
CA HIS A 73 11.62 -0.83 -16.14
C HIS A 73 11.85 -1.07 -14.65
N GLY A 74 10.87 -1.64 -13.96
CA GLY A 74 10.91 -1.78 -12.51
C GLY A 74 11.67 -2.98 -11.97
N GLU A 75 11.88 -2.98 -10.65
CA GLU A 75 12.36 -4.14 -9.92
C GLU A 75 11.20 -4.94 -9.31
N LEU A 76 11.26 -6.27 -9.38
CA LEU A 76 10.27 -7.12 -8.74
C LEU A 76 10.47 -7.12 -7.22
N VAL A 77 9.42 -6.73 -6.50
CA VAL A 77 9.34 -6.73 -5.04
C VAL A 77 8.17 -7.60 -4.62
N SER A 78 8.47 -8.73 -3.99
CA SER A 78 7.48 -9.69 -3.52
C SER A 78 7.25 -9.55 -2.02
N HIS A 79 6.05 -9.12 -1.66
CA HIS A 79 5.53 -9.21 -0.30
C HIS A 79 4.74 -10.52 -0.16
N GLU A 80 4.30 -10.83 1.07
CA GLU A 80 3.66 -12.14 1.31
C GLU A 80 2.34 -12.29 0.54
N TYR A 81 1.56 -11.21 0.40
CA TYR A 81 0.20 -11.26 -0.17
C TYR A 81 -0.02 -10.48 -1.46
N TYR A 82 1.03 -9.80 -1.95
CA TYR A 82 1.04 -9.11 -3.23
C TYR A 82 2.48 -8.99 -3.75
N THR A 83 2.62 -8.80 -5.06
CA THR A 83 3.90 -8.53 -5.71
C THR A 83 3.77 -7.26 -6.52
N LEU A 84 4.84 -6.49 -6.64
CA LEU A 84 4.88 -5.29 -7.47
C LEU A 84 6.15 -5.21 -8.32
N SER A 85 6.06 -4.51 -9.45
CA SER A 85 7.22 -4.04 -10.21
C SER A 85 7.45 -2.57 -9.86
N TYR A 86 8.54 -2.22 -9.16
CA TYR A 86 8.81 -0.86 -8.69
C TYR A 86 9.62 -0.05 -9.70
N ASP A 87 9.06 1.03 -10.25
CA ASP A 87 9.74 1.95 -11.15
C ASP A 87 10.36 3.12 -10.37
N GLU A 88 11.67 3.04 -10.19
CA GLU A 88 12.49 4.05 -9.52
C GLU A 88 12.31 5.44 -10.12
N LYS A 89 12.18 5.55 -11.45
CA LYS A 89 12.06 6.85 -12.12
C LYS A 89 10.82 7.61 -11.67
N ASN A 90 9.74 6.89 -11.37
CA ASN A 90 8.46 7.45 -10.96
C ASN A 90 8.20 7.33 -9.46
N GLU A 91 9.09 6.67 -8.72
CA GLU A 91 9.00 6.40 -7.28
C GLU A 91 7.73 5.64 -6.88
N GLN A 92 7.23 4.78 -7.77
CA GLN A 92 5.96 4.07 -7.66
C GLN A 92 6.04 2.72 -8.35
N ALA A 93 5.12 1.81 -8.01
CA ALA A 93 4.95 0.59 -8.79
C ALA A 93 4.46 0.89 -10.22
N GLU A 94 5.04 0.23 -11.23
CA GLU A 94 4.45 0.09 -12.58
C GLU A 94 3.12 -0.65 -12.47
N TRP A 95 3.13 -1.71 -11.68
CA TRP A 95 1.99 -2.56 -11.40
C TRP A 95 2.13 -3.22 -10.03
N VAL A 96 0.99 -3.51 -9.41
CA VAL A 96 0.84 -4.36 -8.25
C VAL A 96 -0.14 -5.48 -8.62
N THR A 97 0.24 -6.72 -8.35
CA THR A 97 -0.59 -7.92 -8.55
C THR A 97 -0.91 -8.60 -7.23
N TYR A 98 -2.17 -8.99 -7.07
CA TYR A 98 -2.69 -9.71 -5.92
C TYR A 98 -3.97 -10.45 -6.31
N PHE A 99 -4.56 -11.21 -5.40
CA PHE A 99 -5.89 -11.77 -5.61
C PHE A 99 -6.82 -11.51 -4.44
N ILE A 100 -8.09 -11.34 -4.79
CA ILE A 100 -9.22 -11.26 -3.87
C ILE A 100 -9.87 -12.64 -3.86
N SER A 101 -10.15 -13.19 -2.67
CA SER A 101 -10.95 -14.41 -2.55
C SER A 101 -12.10 -14.21 -1.58
N LYS A 102 -13.17 -14.98 -1.80
CA LYS A 102 -14.31 -15.04 -0.87
C LYS A 102 -13.86 -15.44 0.54
N LYS A 103 -12.87 -16.35 0.64
CA LYS A 103 -12.30 -16.79 1.92
C LYS A 103 -11.61 -15.63 2.64
N ARG A 104 -10.72 -14.90 1.96
CA ARG A 104 -10.03 -13.71 2.51
C ARG A 104 -11.02 -12.63 2.93
N LEU A 105 -11.97 -12.28 2.07
CA LEU A 105 -12.95 -11.21 2.34
C LEU A 105 -13.89 -11.49 3.51
N ASN A 106 -14.14 -12.76 3.84
CA ASN A 106 -14.99 -13.17 4.96
C ASN A 106 -14.20 -13.40 6.26
N ASN A 107 -12.88 -13.24 6.24
CA ASN A 107 -12.00 -13.57 7.35
C ASN A 107 -11.24 -12.33 7.83
N LYS A 108 -11.96 -11.26 8.18
CA LYS A 108 -11.31 -10.04 8.70
C LYS A 108 -10.60 -10.36 10.02
N LYS A 109 -9.28 -10.14 10.05
CA LYS A 109 -8.40 -10.35 11.22
C LYS A 109 -7.65 -9.10 11.65
N ALA A 110 -7.52 -8.10 10.78
CA ALA A 110 -6.76 -6.89 11.05
C ALA A 110 -7.59 -5.63 10.80
N ASP A 111 -7.36 -4.62 11.63
CA ASP A 111 -7.85 -3.26 11.41
C ASP A 111 -6.80 -2.42 10.67
N ARG A 112 -7.29 -1.39 10.00
CA ARG A 112 -6.45 -0.45 9.25
C ARG A 112 -5.48 0.26 10.19
N THR A 113 -4.18 0.25 9.86
CA THR A 113 -3.13 0.82 10.72
C THR A 113 -2.85 2.30 10.45
N ASP A 114 -3.03 2.76 9.21
CA ASP A 114 -2.63 4.10 8.76
C ASP A 114 -1.13 4.40 8.98
N TRP A 115 -0.32 3.35 9.10
CA TRP A 115 1.10 3.43 9.42
C TRP A 115 1.95 3.31 8.15
N PHE A 116 2.12 4.43 7.45
CA PHE A 116 2.84 4.49 6.18
C PHE A 116 4.37 4.49 6.38
N GLU A 117 5.04 3.49 5.80
CA GLU A 117 6.49 3.33 5.90
C GLU A 117 7.19 3.18 4.56
N LYS A 118 8.48 3.50 4.53
CA LYS A 118 9.35 3.18 3.39
C LYS A 118 9.38 1.66 3.23
N ASP A 119 9.30 1.17 2.00
CA ASP A 119 9.42 -0.25 1.72
C ASP A 119 10.89 -0.70 1.93
N PRO A 120 11.16 -1.63 2.86
CA PRO A 120 12.52 -2.12 3.08
C PRO A 120 13.00 -3.09 1.98
N LEU A 121 12.11 -3.59 1.13
CA LEU A 121 12.43 -4.56 0.08
C LEU A 121 12.79 -3.90 -1.26
N VAL A 122 12.48 -2.61 -1.44
CA VAL A 122 12.91 -1.81 -2.59
C VAL A 122 14.39 -1.44 -2.43
N LYS A 123 15.25 -1.89 -3.36
CA LYS A 123 16.72 -1.82 -3.21
C LYS A 123 17.26 -0.40 -3.32
N SER A 124 16.74 0.38 -4.26
CA SER A 124 17.01 1.81 -4.39
C SER A 124 16.38 2.62 -3.26
N GLY A 125 15.37 2.04 -2.61
CA GLY A 125 14.52 2.66 -1.64
C GLY A 125 13.26 3.25 -2.28
N SER A 126 12.18 3.33 -1.51
CA SER A 126 10.94 3.94 -1.98
C SER A 126 10.75 5.39 -1.55
N ALA A 127 9.73 6.02 -2.14
CA ALA A 127 9.05 7.20 -1.61
C ALA A 127 8.75 7.09 -0.11
N THR A 128 8.53 8.23 0.53
CA THR A 128 8.18 8.33 1.96
C THR A 128 6.90 9.13 2.16
N PHE A 129 6.24 8.97 3.31
CA PHE A 129 5.05 9.77 3.64
C PHE A 129 5.32 11.29 3.61
N LYS A 130 6.59 11.71 3.79
CA LYS A 130 6.99 13.13 3.75
C LYS A 130 6.87 13.73 2.35
N ASP A 131 7.00 12.93 1.30
CA ASP A 131 6.85 13.38 -0.09
C ASP A 131 5.42 13.82 -0.41
N TYR A 132 4.44 13.26 0.31
CA TYR A 132 3.01 13.56 0.19
C TYR A 132 2.56 14.70 1.11
N LYS A 133 3.39 15.13 2.07
CA LYS A 133 2.98 16.13 3.06
C LYS A 133 2.77 17.48 2.38
N GLY A 134 1.54 17.98 2.40
CA GLY A 134 1.17 19.28 1.82
C GLY A 134 1.11 19.30 0.29
N SER A 135 1.11 18.13 -0.37
CA SER A 135 1.01 18.05 -1.83
C SER A 135 -0.41 18.23 -2.37
N GLY A 136 -1.42 18.00 -1.53
CA GLY A 136 -2.83 17.95 -1.95
C GLY A 136 -3.28 16.59 -2.51
N TYR A 137 -2.38 15.61 -2.59
CA TYR A 137 -2.68 14.25 -3.05
C TYR A 137 -2.77 13.27 -1.89
N ASP A 138 -3.68 12.30 -2.02
CA ASP A 138 -3.79 11.19 -1.09
C ASP A 138 -2.67 10.17 -1.31
N LYS A 139 -2.35 9.41 -0.25
CA LYS A 139 -1.54 8.18 -0.35
C LYS A 139 -2.48 7.04 -0.78
N GLY A 140 -2.84 7.06 -2.06
CA GLY A 140 -3.77 6.11 -2.65
C GLY A 140 -3.14 4.73 -2.74
N HIS A 141 -3.83 3.71 -2.24
CA HIS A 141 -3.33 2.34 -2.28
C HIS A 141 -3.50 1.75 -3.68
N LEU A 142 -2.54 0.94 -4.13
CA LEU A 142 -2.70 0.09 -5.31
C LEU A 142 -3.31 -1.27 -4.91
N ALA A 143 -2.71 -1.96 -3.94
CA ALA A 143 -3.30 -3.05 -3.18
C ALA A 143 -4.04 -2.50 -1.94
N PRO A 144 -5.39 -2.48 -1.91
CA PRO A 144 -6.16 -1.76 -0.89
C PRO A 144 -6.13 -2.45 0.48
N ALA A 145 -6.09 -1.67 1.55
CA ALA A 145 -6.14 -2.20 2.92
C ALA A 145 -7.39 -3.06 3.20
N ALA A 146 -8.53 -2.73 2.59
CA ALA A 146 -9.75 -3.52 2.74
C ALA A 146 -9.65 -4.92 2.12
N ASP A 147 -8.82 -5.08 1.09
CA ASP A 147 -8.56 -6.37 0.44
C ASP A 147 -7.53 -7.20 1.24
N MET A 148 -6.73 -6.53 2.09
CA MET A 148 -5.67 -7.12 2.92
C MET A 148 -6.06 -7.32 4.39
N ALA A 149 -7.32 -7.05 4.77
CA ALA A 149 -7.79 -7.12 6.15
C ALA A 149 -7.83 -8.52 6.77
N PHE A 150 -7.47 -9.56 6.00
CA PHE A 150 -7.52 -10.96 6.42
C PHE A 150 -6.25 -11.45 7.15
N SER A 151 -5.19 -10.63 7.18
CA SER A 151 -3.93 -10.95 7.83
C SER A 151 -3.30 -9.66 8.37
N GLU A 152 -2.76 -9.69 9.59
CA GLU A 152 -2.01 -8.55 10.16
C GLU A 152 -0.81 -8.22 9.28
N LYS A 153 -0.09 -9.24 8.80
CA LYS A 153 1.05 -9.04 7.90
C LYS A 153 0.64 -8.42 6.55
N ALA A 154 -0.45 -8.90 5.95
CA ALA A 154 -0.98 -8.31 4.71
C ALA A 154 -1.38 -6.85 4.92
N MET A 155 -2.02 -6.56 6.06
CA MET A 155 -2.40 -5.21 6.43
C MET A 155 -1.17 -4.32 6.62
N GLU A 156 -0.16 -4.76 7.36
CA GLU A 156 1.10 -3.99 7.52
C GLU A 156 1.78 -3.73 6.18
N ASP A 157 1.96 -4.76 5.35
CA ASP A 157 2.66 -4.66 4.07
C ASP A 157 1.95 -3.72 3.11
N CYS A 158 0.63 -3.70 3.09
CA CYS A 158 -0.11 -2.83 2.16
C CYS A 158 0.05 -1.34 2.47
N PHE A 159 0.64 -0.96 3.62
CA PHE A 159 0.98 0.42 3.96
C PHE A 159 2.39 0.85 3.56
N TYR A 160 3.18 -0.03 2.94
CA TYR A 160 4.45 0.39 2.35
C TYR A 160 4.24 1.40 1.24
N MET A 161 5.13 2.40 1.18
CA MET A 161 5.05 3.49 0.23
C MET A 161 5.29 3.07 -1.22
N SER A 162 5.88 1.88 -1.45
CA SER A 162 5.96 1.24 -2.77
C SER A 162 4.58 0.86 -3.34
N ASN A 163 3.60 0.62 -2.47
CA ASN A 163 2.20 0.35 -2.79
C ASN A 163 1.34 1.64 -2.82
N MET A 164 1.95 2.81 -2.72
CA MET A 164 1.25 4.10 -2.72
C MET A 164 1.45 4.85 -4.03
N SER A 165 0.41 5.57 -4.43
CA SER A 165 0.44 6.46 -5.58
C SER A 165 -0.33 7.76 -5.27
N PRO A 166 0.11 8.93 -5.75
CA PRO A 166 -0.54 10.21 -5.49
C PRO A 166 -1.83 10.36 -6.28
N GLN A 167 -2.93 10.11 -5.58
CA GLN A 167 -4.28 10.17 -6.12
C GLN A 167 -4.97 11.47 -5.73
N VAL A 168 -5.71 12.08 -6.67
CA VAL A 168 -6.61 13.19 -6.36
C VAL A 168 -7.65 12.72 -5.34
N HIS A 169 -7.95 13.52 -4.32
CA HIS A 169 -8.84 13.10 -3.23
C HIS A 169 -10.20 12.59 -3.72
N SER A 170 -10.84 13.32 -4.64
CA SER A 170 -12.12 12.95 -5.26
C SER A 170 -12.04 11.73 -6.18
N PHE A 171 -10.84 11.38 -6.66
CA PHE A 171 -10.59 10.15 -7.41
C PHE A 171 -10.50 8.97 -6.44
N ASN A 172 -9.59 9.06 -5.46
CA ASN A 172 -9.32 8.03 -4.44
C ASN A 172 -10.59 7.68 -3.65
N GLY A 173 -11.21 8.69 -3.02
CA GLY A 173 -12.43 8.53 -2.23
C GLY A 173 -13.70 8.36 -3.05
N GLY A 174 -13.63 8.58 -4.37
CA GLY A 174 -14.77 8.55 -5.29
C GLY A 174 -14.75 7.31 -6.19
N ILE A 175 -14.40 7.50 -7.47
CA ILE A 175 -14.56 6.45 -8.49
C ILE A 175 -13.60 5.28 -8.30
N TRP A 176 -12.40 5.53 -7.77
CA TRP A 176 -11.45 4.46 -7.47
C TRP A 176 -11.98 3.54 -6.37
N ARG A 177 -12.49 4.13 -5.29
CA ARG A 177 -13.21 3.42 -4.23
C ARG A 177 -14.42 2.65 -4.76
N GLU A 178 -15.21 3.22 -5.68
CA GLU A 178 -16.34 2.50 -6.31
C GLU A 178 -15.85 1.21 -6.98
N LEU A 179 -14.76 1.29 -7.74
CA LEU A 179 -14.17 0.15 -8.43
C LEU A 179 -13.63 -0.90 -7.46
N GLU A 180 -12.97 -0.49 -6.38
CA GLU A 180 -12.47 -1.40 -5.34
C GLU A 180 -13.63 -2.11 -4.61
N GLU A 181 -14.70 -1.40 -4.25
CA GLU A 181 -15.89 -2.01 -3.64
C GLU A 181 -16.55 -3.01 -4.61
N LEU A 182 -16.64 -2.67 -5.89
CA LEU A 182 -17.17 -3.55 -6.92
C LEU A 182 -16.30 -4.80 -7.15
N ALA A 183 -14.97 -4.65 -7.17
CA ALA A 183 -14.05 -5.77 -7.31
C ALA A 183 -14.19 -6.76 -6.14
N ARG A 184 -14.39 -6.27 -4.91
CA ARG A 184 -14.70 -7.12 -3.75
C ARG A 184 -16.05 -7.84 -3.89
N ASP A 185 -17.08 -7.17 -4.40
CA ASP A 185 -18.37 -7.81 -4.69
C ASP A 185 -18.20 -8.96 -5.69
N TRP A 186 -17.43 -8.75 -6.76
CA TRP A 186 -17.10 -9.79 -7.74
C TRP A 186 -16.28 -10.94 -7.14
N GLY A 187 -15.26 -10.64 -6.32
CA GLY A 187 -14.49 -11.67 -5.63
C GLY A 187 -15.32 -12.56 -4.70
N ARG A 188 -16.38 -12.02 -4.08
CA ARG A 188 -17.33 -12.83 -3.30
C ARG A 188 -18.22 -13.72 -4.16
N MET A 189 -18.59 -13.27 -5.36
CA MET A 189 -19.45 -14.02 -6.28
C MET A 189 -18.71 -15.11 -7.05
N ASN A 190 -17.45 -14.85 -7.44
CA ASN A 190 -16.67 -15.72 -8.32
C ASN A 190 -15.62 -16.58 -7.57
N ASN A 191 -15.67 -16.61 -6.23
CA ASN A 191 -14.71 -17.24 -5.31
C ASN A 191 -13.29 -16.65 -5.31
N LYS A 192 -12.67 -16.41 -6.47
CA LYS A 192 -11.36 -15.79 -6.62
C LYS A 192 -11.32 -14.85 -7.81
N LEU A 193 -10.65 -13.72 -7.65
CA LEU A 193 -10.45 -12.71 -8.68
C LEU A 193 -9.02 -12.22 -8.61
N TYR A 194 -8.27 -12.40 -9.69
CA TYR A 194 -6.91 -11.89 -9.82
C TYR A 194 -6.98 -10.41 -10.22
N VAL A 195 -6.09 -9.62 -9.64
CA VAL A 195 -6.07 -8.17 -9.80
C VAL A 195 -4.67 -7.74 -10.18
N VAL A 196 -4.55 -7.02 -11.29
CA VAL A 196 -3.36 -6.24 -11.63
C VAL A 196 -3.75 -4.78 -11.71
N THR A 197 -3.00 -3.89 -11.09
CA THR A 197 -3.38 -2.47 -11.01
C THR A 197 -2.16 -1.58 -10.91
N GLY A 198 -2.25 -0.38 -11.43
CA GLY A 198 -1.13 0.54 -11.43
C GLY A 198 -1.47 1.93 -11.95
N PRO A 199 -0.52 2.86 -11.82
CA PRO A 199 -0.59 4.16 -12.44
C PRO A 199 -0.28 4.10 -13.95
N ILE A 200 -0.73 5.11 -14.70
CA ILE A 200 -0.27 5.40 -16.05
C ILE A 200 0.30 6.82 -16.05
N PHE A 201 1.58 6.94 -16.37
CA PHE A 201 2.33 8.21 -16.29
C PHE A 201 2.17 9.12 -17.52
N LYS A 202 1.35 8.72 -18.50
CA LYS A 202 0.92 9.58 -19.62
C LYS A 202 0.08 10.74 -19.07
N ASP A 203 0.30 11.93 -19.63
CA ASP A 203 -0.36 13.18 -19.21
C ASP A 203 -0.26 13.43 -17.68
N ASN A 204 0.92 13.14 -17.10
CA ASN A 204 1.14 13.31 -15.66
C ASN A 204 0.90 14.74 -15.17
N LEU A 205 0.52 14.86 -13.90
CA LEU A 205 0.13 16.13 -13.26
C LEU A 205 1.32 16.77 -12.52
N GLY A 206 2.55 16.49 -12.96
CA GLY A 206 3.79 16.95 -12.34
C GLY A 206 4.35 15.98 -11.30
N THR A 207 5.06 16.50 -10.30
CA THR A 207 5.74 15.70 -9.26
C THR A 207 5.49 16.27 -7.88
N ILE A 208 5.44 15.42 -6.85
CA ILE A 208 5.37 15.79 -5.44
C ILE A 208 6.67 15.40 -4.71
N GLY A 209 6.85 15.90 -3.50
CA GLY A 209 8.08 15.69 -2.74
C GLY A 209 9.27 16.50 -3.25
N ARG A 210 10.21 16.80 -2.36
CA ARG A 210 11.45 17.52 -2.71
C ARG A 210 12.59 16.59 -3.04
N ALA A 211 12.69 15.48 -2.29
CA ALA A 211 13.78 14.52 -2.41
C ALA A 211 13.52 13.52 -3.54
N ASN A 212 12.40 12.79 -3.46
CA ASN A 212 12.12 11.66 -4.34
C ASN A 212 11.44 12.08 -5.65
N LYS A 213 10.75 13.24 -5.70
CA LYS A 213 10.08 13.73 -6.93
C LYS A 213 9.06 12.74 -7.51
N VAL A 214 8.24 12.15 -6.64
CA VAL A 214 7.19 11.18 -7.01
C VAL A 214 6.28 11.75 -8.08
N THR A 215 6.23 11.09 -9.25
CA THR A 215 5.38 11.50 -10.38
C THR A 215 3.90 11.43 -10.01
N VAL A 216 3.08 12.38 -10.45
CA VAL A 216 1.63 12.30 -10.28
C VAL A 216 0.99 11.70 -11.53
N PRO A 217 0.45 10.46 -11.49
CA PRO A 217 -0.12 9.82 -12.68
C PRO A 217 -1.29 10.61 -13.25
N GLY A 218 -1.42 10.61 -14.59
CA GLY A 218 -2.57 11.18 -15.28
C GLY A 218 -3.78 10.24 -15.25
N TYR A 219 -3.53 8.93 -15.19
CA TYR A 219 -4.55 7.89 -15.14
C TYR A 219 -4.13 6.74 -14.23
N TYR A 220 -5.08 5.88 -13.90
CA TYR A 220 -4.87 4.60 -13.24
C TYR A 220 -5.59 3.51 -14.01
N TYR A 221 -5.07 2.30 -13.93
CA TYR A 221 -5.72 1.12 -14.47
C TYR A 221 -5.92 0.03 -13.42
N LYS A 222 -6.92 -0.81 -13.69
CA LYS A 222 -7.13 -2.07 -12.97
C LYS A 222 -7.63 -3.12 -13.95
N VAL A 223 -6.92 -4.23 -14.03
CA VAL A 223 -7.28 -5.43 -14.79
C VAL A 223 -7.71 -6.49 -13.79
N LEU A 224 -8.85 -7.13 -14.08
CA LEU A 224 -9.49 -8.11 -13.21
C LEU A 224 -9.76 -9.38 -14.03
N LEU A 225 -9.30 -10.51 -13.50
CA LEU A 225 -9.36 -11.79 -14.19
C LEU A 225 -9.99 -12.86 -13.30
N ASP A 226 -11.03 -13.50 -13.82
CA ASP A 226 -11.64 -14.69 -13.25
C ASP A 226 -11.35 -15.87 -14.20
N ILE A 227 -10.44 -16.76 -13.79
CA ILE A 227 -10.05 -17.96 -14.54
C ILE A 227 -10.41 -19.27 -13.82
N GLU A 228 -10.84 -19.18 -12.56
CA GLU A 228 -11.22 -20.34 -11.75
C GLU A 228 -12.74 -20.61 -11.82
N GLY A 229 -13.55 -19.59 -12.13
CA GLY A 229 -14.97 -19.73 -12.32
C GLY A 229 -15.36 -20.54 -13.56
N PRO A 230 -16.59 -21.09 -13.61
CA PRO A 230 -17.09 -21.80 -14.79
C PRO A 230 -17.18 -20.89 -16.03
N GLU A 231 -17.31 -19.58 -15.83
CA GLU A 231 -17.27 -18.57 -16.88
C GLU A 231 -16.00 -17.72 -16.77
N LYS A 232 -14.91 -18.20 -17.39
CA LYS A 232 -13.67 -17.41 -17.49
C LYS A 232 -13.93 -16.08 -18.19
N LYS A 233 -13.40 -14.99 -17.63
CA LYS A 233 -13.62 -13.61 -18.10
C LYS A 233 -12.55 -12.64 -17.58
N GLY A 234 -12.21 -11.68 -18.43
CA GLY A 234 -11.38 -10.52 -18.11
C GLY A 234 -12.16 -9.21 -18.20
N ILE A 235 -11.68 -8.18 -17.50
CA ILE A 235 -12.12 -6.79 -17.67
C ILE A 235 -11.01 -5.82 -17.25
N GLY A 236 -10.78 -4.80 -18.07
CA GLY A 236 -9.88 -3.69 -17.77
C GLY A 236 -10.64 -2.40 -17.45
N PHE A 237 -9.97 -1.49 -16.75
CA PHE A 237 -10.42 -0.13 -16.52
C PHE A 237 -9.26 0.84 -16.72
N ILE A 238 -9.53 1.99 -17.32
CA ILE A 238 -8.60 3.13 -17.36
C ILE A 238 -9.36 4.37 -16.93
N ILE A 239 -8.95 4.99 -15.82
CA ILE A 239 -9.67 6.10 -15.21
C ILE A 239 -8.71 7.28 -15.01
N PRO A 240 -9.05 8.49 -15.49
CA PRO A 240 -8.26 9.69 -15.23
C PRO A 240 -8.15 9.98 -13.73
N ASN A 241 -6.98 10.44 -13.29
CA ASN A 241 -6.72 10.85 -11.90
C ASN A 241 -7.40 12.19 -11.57
N ALA A 242 -8.73 12.19 -11.58
CA ALA A 242 -9.58 13.36 -11.39
C ALA A 242 -10.96 12.93 -10.86
N VAL A 243 -11.76 13.92 -10.44
CA VAL A 243 -13.19 13.67 -10.17
C VAL A 243 -13.89 13.15 -11.44
N SER A 244 -14.78 12.18 -11.28
CA SER A 244 -15.66 11.72 -12.34
C SER A 244 -17.09 11.67 -11.83
N ASN A 245 -18.06 12.02 -12.68
CA ASN A 245 -19.50 11.80 -12.45
C ASN A 245 -20.08 10.74 -13.40
N GLN A 246 -19.26 10.17 -14.28
CA GLN A 246 -19.65 9.13 -15.23
C GLN A 246 -19.76 7.77 -14.52
N PRO A 247 -20.62 6.86 -14.97
CA PRO A 247 -20.66 5.49 -14.45
C PRO A 247 -19.35 4.75 -14.73
N LEU A 248 -19.00 3.76 -13.90
CA LEU A 248 -17.79 2.94 -14.11
C LEU A 248 -17.74 2.27 -15.49
N THR A 249 -18.90 1.92 -16.05
CA THR A 249 -19.02 1.33 -17.39
C THR A 249 -18.46 2.23 -18.50
N ALA A 250 -18.39 3.55 -18.28
CA ALA A 250 -17.80 4.48 -19.24
C ALA A 250 -16.26 4.39 -19.32
N TYR A 251 -15.63 3.70 -18.37
CA TYR A 251 -14.17 3.53 -18.27
C TYR A 251 -13.72 2.10 -18.51
N VAL A 252 -14.63 1.21 -18.89
CA VAL A 252 -14.31 -0.19 -19.18
C VAL A 252 -13.48 -0.26 -20.46
N LYS A 253 -12.47 -1.14 -20.40
CA LYS A 253 -11.53 -1.46 -21.46
C LYS A 253 -11.39 -2.96 -21.60
N THR A 254 -11.09 -3.42 -22.81
CA THR A 254 -10.50 -4.75 -23.00
C THR A 254 -9.13 -4.80 -22.32
N ILE A 255 -8.58 -5.99 -22.07
CA ILE A 255 -7.25 -6.08 -21.47
C ILE A 255 -6.24 -5.55 -22.48
N ASP A 256 -6.36 -5.92 -23.77
CA ASP A 256 -5.55 -5.40 -24.88
C ASP A 256 -5.49 -3.86 -24.90
N GLU A 257 -6.62 -3.16 -24.69
CA GLU A 257 -6.63 -1.70 -24.66
C GLU A 257 -5.84 -1.13 -23.46
N VAL A 258 -5.80 -1.86 -22.34
CA VAL A 258 -4.96 -1.50 -21.18
C VAL A 258 -3.48 -1.83 -21.48
N GLU A 259 -3.21 -2.95 -22.15
CA GLU A 259 -1.86 -3.31 -22.59
C GLU A 259 -1.32 -2.30 -23.60
N GLU A 260 -2.12 -1.82 -24.53
CA GLU A 260 -1.71 -0.78 -25.48
C GLU A 260 -1.29 0.50 -24.75
N MET A 261 -2.00 0.85 -23.68
CA MET A 261 -1.75 2.10 -22.95
C MET A 261 -0.60 2.01 -21.95
N THR A 262 -0.38 0.85 -21.34
CA THR A 262 0.69 0.61 -20.35
C THR A 262 1.95 0.01 -20.98
N GLY A 263 1.75 -0.69 -22.10
CA GLY A 263 2.68 -1.59 -22.75
C GLY A 263 2.94 -2.90 -22.00
N ILE A 264 2.29 -3.14 -20.85
CA ILE A 264 2.48 -4.33 -20.02
C ILE A 264 1.61 -5.44 -20.60
N ASP A 265 2.25 -6.57 -20.90
CA ASP A 265 1.58 -7.87 -21.05
C ASP A 265 1.21 -8.38 -19.64
N PHE A 266 -0.09 -8.53 -19.37
CA PHE A 266 -0.61 -8.78 -18.02
C PHE A 266 -0.62 -10.25 -17.62
N PHE A 267 -0.84 -11.15 -18.56
CA PHE A 267 -1.03 -12.57 -18.28
C PHE A 267 -0.19 -13.48 -19.20
N PRO A 268 1.14 -13.25 -19.30
CA PRO A 268 2.04 -13.83 -20.32
C PRO A 268 2.24 -15.35 -20.23
N VAL A 269 1.66 -15.98 -19.21
CA VAL A 269 1.79 -17.40 -18.91
C VAL A 269 0.50 -18.17 -19.19
N LEU A 270 -0.57 -17.47 -19.59
CA LEU A 270 -1.76 -18.10 -20.14
C LEU A 270 -1.42 -18.70 -21.51
N ASP A 271 -2.19 -19.70 -21.90
CA ASP A 271 -2.15 -20.23 -23.26
C ASP A 271 -2.67 -19.17 -24.23
N ASP A 272 -1.97 -18.95 -25.35
CA ASP A 272 -2.25 -17.89 -26.33
C ASP A 272 -3.75 -17.84 -26.74
N ASP A 273 -4.40 -19.00 -26.96
CA ASP A 273 -5.82 -19.04 -27.34
C ASP A 273 -6.75 -18.59 -26.19
N LEU A 274 -6.36 -18.90 -24.95
CA LEU A 274 -7.10 -18.49 -23.77
C LEU A 274 -6.88 -17.00 -23.47
N GLU A 275 -5.64 -16.53 -23.59
CA GLU A 275 -5.24 -15.14 -23.45
C GLU A 275 -6.02 -14.27 -24.44
N GLU A 276 -5.90 -14.54 -25.75
CA GLU A 276 -6.63 -13.84 -26.81
C GLU A 276 -8.14 -13.76 -26.52
N LYS A 277 -8.74 -14.86 -26.06
CA LYS A 277 -10.17 -14.89 -25.73
C LYS A 277 -10.55 -14.02 -24.52
N LEU A 278 -9.67 -13.94 -23.52
CA LEU A 278 -9.92 -13.19 -22.29
C LEU A 278 -9.60 -11.71 -22.44
N GLU A 279 -8.64 -11.39 -23.30
CA GLU A 279 -8.05 -10.07 -23.36
C GLU A 279 -8.68 -9.16 -24.42
N SER A 280 -9.02 -9.70 -25.59
CA SER A 280 -9.52 -8.92 -26.72
C SER A 280 -10.98 -8.47 -26.62
N HIS A 281 -11.78 -9.06 -25.71
CA HIS A 281 -13.22 -8.78 -25.61
C HIS A 281 -13.71 -8.70 -24.17
N VAL A 282 -14.56 -7.70 -23.87
CA VAL A 282 -15.29 -7.62 -22.60
C VAL A 282 -16.78 -7.88 -22.82
N ASN A 283 -17.29 -8.94 -22.19
CA ASN A 283 -18.73 -9.17 -22.09
C ASN A 283 -19.28 -8.59 -20.77
N LEU A 284 -19.79 -7.35 -20.83
CA LEU A 284 -20.36 -6.66 -19.67
C LEU A 284 -21.51 -7.41 -18.99
N ALA A 285 -22.25 -8.26 -19.71
CA ALA A 285 -23.34 -9.03 -19.10
C ALA A 285 -22.85 -10.06 -18.07
N LYS A 286 -21.57 -10.46 -18.15
CA LYS A 286 -20.92 -11.35 -17.18
C LYS A 286 -20.44 -10.64 -15.90
N TRP A 287 -20.51 -9.30 -15.88
CA TRP A 287 -20.04 -8.45 -14.80
C TRP A 287 -21.21 -7.70 -14.18
N LYS A 288 -21.58 -8.07 -12.95
CA LYS A 288 -22.72 -7.46 -12.25
C LYS A 288 -22.29 -6.13 -11.63
N PHE A 289 -22.57 -5.02 -12.32
CA PHE A 289 -22.34 -3.68 -11.80
C PHE A 289 -23.33 -3.30 -10.68
N ASN A 290 -22.85 -2.54 -9.70
CA ASN A 290 -23.63 -2.13 -8.54
C ASN A 290 -24.10 -0.68 -8.67
N GLN A 291 -25.33 -0.49 -9.13
CA GLN A 291 -25.93 0.85 -9.34
C GLN A 291 -26.05 1.68 -8.05
N ASN A 292 -26.08 1.03 -6.89
CA ASN A 292 -26.10 1.75 -5.62
C ASN A 292 -24.74 2.38 -5.32
N LEU A 293 -23.63 1.73 -5.68
CA LEU A 293 -22.29 2.33 -5.52
C LEU A 293 -22.15 3.59 -6.39
N TYR A 294 -22.64 3.54 -7.63
CA TYR A 294 -22.66 4.72 -8.51
C TYR A 294 -23.44 5.89 -7.92
N LYS A 295 -24.66 5.65 -7.42
CA LYS A 295 -25.49 6.67 -6.76
C LYS A 295 -24.81 7.22 -5.51
N VAL A 296 -24.35 6.35 -4.62
CA VAL A 296 -23.67 6.76 -3.38
C VAL A 296 -22.43 7.59 -3.69
N ARG A 297 -21.64 7.22 -4.70
CA ARG A 297 -20.48 8.02 -5.09
C ARG A 297 -20.89 9.41 -5.55
N THR A 298 -21.79 9.50 -6.53
CA THR A 298 -22.16 10.77 -7.17
C THR A 298 -22.91 11.70 -6.23
N GLU A 299 -23.73 11.17 -5.32
CA GLU A 299 -24.54 11.95 -4.37
C GLU A 299 -23.82 12.25 -3.05
N LYS A 300 -22.76 11.52 -2.71
CA LYS A 300 -22.11 11.64 -1.38
C LYS A 300 -20.59 11.68 -1.41
N TRP A 301 -19.92 10.79 -2.15
CA TRP A 301 -18.45 10.72 -2.08
C TRP A 301 -17.79 11.84 -2.88
N ASN A 302 -18.31 12.18 -4.06
CA ASN A 302 -17.77 13.23 -4.92
C ASN A 302 -17.93 14.66 -4.36
N ILE A 303 -18.80 14.83 -3.35
CA ILE A 303 -19.18 16.16 -2.80
C ILE A 303 -18.36 16.49 -1.54
N ARG A 304 -17.50 15.58 -1.09
CA ARG A 304 -16.61 15.77 0.06
C ARG A 304 -15.31 16.45 -0.35
#